data_AF-A0A0M9WLN8-F1
#
_entry.id   AF-A0A0M9WLN8-F1
#
_cell.length_a   1.000
_cell.length_b   1.000
_cell.length_c   1.000
_cell.angle_alpha   90.00
_cell.angle_beta   90.00
_cell.angle_gamma   90.00
#
_symmetry.space_group_name_H-M   'P 1'
#
loop_
_entity.id
_entity.type
_entity.pdbx_description
1 polymer ?
#
loop_
_entity_poly.entity_id
_entity_poly.type
_entity_poly.pdbx_seq_one_letter_code
_entity_poly.pdbx_strand_id
1 'polypeptide(L)'
;MTITAPAPSPEVLQRKARKAALGSFVGTAIEWYDFFIYGTAAALVLGPQFFPGTSELAGTLAAFATLAVGFVARPIGGIVMGHFGDRVGRKSMLVTSLLLMGFATVAIGLLP
;
A
#
# COMPACT_ATOMS: atom_id res chain seq x y z
N MET A 1 34.31 25.48 -21.69
CA MET A 1 34.69 24.05 -21.57
C MET A 1 33.65 23.36 -20.71
N THR A 2 32.72 22.63 -21.32
CA THR A 2 31.69 21.88 -20.59
C THR A 2 32.18 20.44 -20.46
N ILE A 3 32.64 20.05 -19.27
CA ILE A 3 33.10 18.69 -19.00
C ILE A 3 31.85 17.81 -18.90
N THR A 4 31.53 17.07 -19.95
CA THR A 4 30.48 16.04 -19.89
C THR A 4 30.96 14.90 -19.00
N ALA A 5 30.29 14.70 -17.87
CA ALA A 5 30.57 13.57 -16.98
C ALA A 5 30.40 12.23 -17.74
N PRO A 6 31.24 11.22 -17.47
CA PRO A 6 31.13 9.92 -18.12
C PRO A 6 29.80 9.24 -17.76
N ALA A 7 29.16 8.63 -18.75
CA ALA A 7 27.92 7.88 -18.55
C ALA A 7 28.13 6.72 -17.55
N PRO A 8 27.14 6.41 -16.69
CA PRO A 8 27.24 5.31 -15.75
C PRO A 8 27.42 3.98 -16.48
N SER A 9 28.26 3.10 -15.92
CA SER A 9 28.50 1.77 -16.51
C SER A 9 27.21 0.92 -16.51
N PRO A 10 27.06 -0.02 -17.47
CA PRO A 10 25.91 -0.93 -17.53
C PRO A 10 25.64 -1.66 -16.21
N GLU A 11 26.70 -2.03 -15.48
CA GLU A 11 26.63 -2.70 -14.18
C GLU A 11 25.91 -1.85 -13.11
N VAL A 12 26.20 -0.54 -13.07
CA VAL A 12 25.56 0.40 -12.13
C VAL A 12 24.07 0.53 -12.44
N LEU A 13 23.70 0.59 -13.73
CA LEU A 13 22.29 0.65 -14.16
C LEU A 13 21.55 -0.63 -13.79
N GLN A 14 22.16 -1.79 -14.02
CA GLN A 14 21.58 -3.10 -13.70
C GLN A 14 21.36 -3.28 -12.19
N ARG A 15 22.32 -2.84 -11.36
CA ARG A 15 22.18 -2.85 -9.90
C ARG A 15 21.04 -1.94 -9.42
N LYS A 16 20.89 -0.74 -10.00
CA LYS A 16 19.76 0.16 -9.70
C LYS A 16 18.42 -0.46 -10.09
N ALA A 17 18.33 -1.06 -11.28
CA ALA A 17 17.12 -1.73 -11.76
C ALA A 17 16.71 -2.90 -10.85
N ARG A 18 17.66 -3.77 -10.46
CA ARG A 18 17.40 -4.87 -9.52
C ARG A 18 16.88 -4.37 -8.18
N LYS A 19 17.47 -3.29 -7.65
CA LYS A 19 17.03 -2.70 -6.37
C LYS A 19 15.61 -2.12 -6.47
N ALA A 20 15.29 -1.47 -7.59
CA ALA A 20 13.95 -0.96 -7.84
C ALA A 20 12.93 -2.10 -7.97
N ALA A 21 13.26 -3.15 -8.74
CA ALA A 21 12.40 -4.32 -8.91
C ALA A 21 12.12 -5.03 -7.58
N LEU A 22 13.14 -5.21 -6.74
CA LEU A 22 12.96 -5.79 -5.40
C LEU A 22 12.09 -4.90 -4.51
N GLY A 23 12.30 -3.59 -4.56
CA GLY A 23 11.45 -2.63 -3.83
C GLY A 23 9.98 -2.71 -4.25
N SER A 24 9.72 -2.77 -5.55
CA SER A 24 8.35 -2.94 -6.08
C SER A 24 7.75 -4.29 -5.68
N PHE A 25 8.53 -5.38 -5.75
CA PHE A 25 8.07 -6.71 -5.36
C PHE A 25 7.66 -6.76 -3.88
N VAL A 26 8.51 -6.24 -2.98
CA VAL A 26 8.19 -6.15 -1.54
C VAL A 26 6.97 -5.25 -1.31
N GLY A 27 6.89 -4.13 -2.04
CA GLY A 27 5.72 -3.25 -2.06
C GLY A 27 4.42 -3.99 -2.34
N THR A 28 4.40 -4.70 -3.47
CA THR A 28 3.25 -5.50 -3.91
C THR A 28 2.93 -6.64 -2.94
N ALA A 29 3.94 -7.31 -2.37
CA ALA A 29 3.71 -8.37 -1.40
C ALA A 29 3.03 -7.86 -0.12
N ILE A 30 3.47 -6.71 0.40
CA ILE A 30 2.84 -6.07 1.56
C ILE A 30 1.42 -5.63 1.24
N GLU A 31 1.19 -5.10 0.03
CA GLU A 31 -0.13 -4.70 -0.43
C GLU A 31 -1.12 -5.88 -0.47
N TRP A 32 -0.68 -7.04 -0.97
CA TRP A 32 -1.47 -8.27 -0.95
C TRP A 32 -1.70 -8.80 0.46
N TYR A 33 -0.69 -8.71 1.33
CA TYR A 33 -0.80 -9.11 2.72
C TYR A 33 -1.88 -8.31 3.45
N ASP A 34 -1.84 -6.98 3.32
CA ASP A 34 -2.81 -6.06 3.95
C ASP A 34 -4.24 -6.37 3.48
N PHE A 35 -4.43 -6.57 2.19
CA PHE A 35 -5.72 -6.96 1.63
C PHE A 35 -6.22 -8.31 2.12
N PHE A 36 -5.35 -9.30 2.23
CA PHE A 36 -5.73 -10.63 2.68
C PHE A 36 -6.14 -10.61 4.16
N ILE A 37 -5.35 -9.94 5.01
CA ILE A 37 -5.67 -9.87 6.45
C ILE A 37 -6.90 -9.00 6.71
N TYR A 38 -7.08 -7.90 5.96
CA TYR A 38 -8.31 -7.10 6.01
C TYR A 38 -9.52 -7.92 5.58
N GLY A 39 -9.44 -8.63 4.45
CA GLY A 39 -10.54 -9.48 3.96
C GLY A 39 -10.91 -10.57 4.94
N THR A 40 -9.91 -11.18 5.60
CA THR A 40 -10.12 -12.16 6.67
C THR A 40 -10.81 -11.52 7.89
N ALA A 41 -10.36 -10.34 8.31
CA ALA A 41 -10.99 -9.60 9.41
C ALA A 41 -12.42 -9.19 9.06
N ALA A 42 -12.67 -8.74 7.83
CA ALA A 42 -14.01 -8.40 7.34
C ALA A 42 -14.97 -9.59 7.39
N ALA A 43 -14.48 -10.78 7.01
CA ALA A 43 -15.25 -12.01 7.03
C ALA A 43 -15.59 -12.50 8.45
N LEU A 44 -14.70 -12.28 9.43
CA LEU A 44 -14.77 -12.95 10.73
C LEU A 44 -15.09 -12.03 11.91
N VAL A 45 -14.73 -10.75 11.84
CA VAL A 45 -14.68 -9.88 13.03
C VAL A 45 -15.37 -8.53 12.79
N LEU A 46 -15.12 -7.87 11.66
CA LEU A 46 -15.54 -6.47 11.48
C LEU A 46 -17.06 -6.28 11.39
N GLY A 47 -17.80 -7.28 10.89
CA GLY A 47 -19.26 -7.24 10.78
C GLY A 47 -19.95 -6.92 12.11
N PRO A 48 -19.90 -7.81 13.11
CA PRO A 48 -20.50 -7.55 14.42
C PRO A 48 -19.84 -6.38 15.16
N GLN A 49 -18.54 -6.13 14.94
CA GLN A 49 -17.81 -5.08 15.63
C GLN A 49 -18.21 -3.66 15.21
N PHE A 50 -18.41 -3.43 13.91
CA PHE A 50 -18.71 -2.10 13.36
C PHE A 50 -20.16 -1.91 12.94
N PHE A 51 -20.90 -2.99 12.70
CA PHE A 51 -22.30 -2.96 12.26
C PHE A 51 -23.24 -3.71 13.22
N PRO A 52 -23.20 -3.42 14.54
CA PRO A 52 -24.09 -4.05 15.49
C PRO A 52 -25.54 -3.69 15.19
N GLY A 53 -26.46 -4.63 15.42
CA GLY A 53 -27.90 -4.43 15.19
C GLY A 53 -28.38 -4.68 13.75
N THR A 54 -27.47 -4.99 12.82
CA THR A 54 -27.81 -5.56 11.51
C THR A 54 -27.89 -7.08 11.57
N SER A 55 -28.48 -7.72 10.55
CA SER A 55 -28.36 -9.17 10.40
C SER A 55 -26.92 -9.56 10.11
N GLU A 56 -26.51 -10.77 10.48
CA GLU A 56 -25.13 -11.28 10.29
C GLU A 56 -24.65 -11.11 8.84
N LEU A 57 -25.49 -11.50 7.87
CA LEU A 57 -25.18 -11.34 6.45
C LEU A 57 -24.99 -9.86 6.08
N ALA A 58 -25.87 -8.97 6.52
CA ALA A 58 -25.78 -7.55 6.18
C ALA A 58 -24.54 -6.89 6.79
N GLY A 59 -24.19 -7.23 8.04
CA GLY A 59 -22.99 -6.74 8.71
C GLY A 59 -21.71 -7.20 8.00
N THR A 60 -21.63 -8.47 7.61
CA THR A 60 -20.49 -8.99 6.84
C THR A 60 -20.38 -8.34 5.46
N LEU A 61 -21.50 -8.17 4.75
CA LEU A 61 -21.51 -7.47 3.46
C LEU A 61 -21.09 -6.00 3.61
N ALA A 62 -21.53 -5.32 4.67
CA ALA A 62 -21.12 -3.96 4.96
C ALA A 62 -19.62 -3.88 5.27
N ALA A 63 -19.08 -4.84 6.03
CA ALA A 63 -17.65 -4.96 6.31
C ALA A 63 -16.81 -5.27 5.07
N PHE A 64 -17.32 -6.02 4.08
CA PHE A 64 -16.66 -6.17 2.79
C PHE A 64 -16.80 -4.93 1.90
N ALA A 65 -17.93 -4.21 2.00
CA ALA A 65 -18.17 -3.01 1.21
C ALA A 65 -17.15 -1.90 1.50
N THR A 66 -16.53 -1.88 2.68
CA THR A 66 -15.44 -0.95 2.98
C THR A 66 -14.19 -1.16 2.10
N LEU A 67 -13.97 -2.37 1.55
CA LEU A 67 -12.91 -2.60 0.56
C LEU A 67 -13.12 -1.74 -0.69
N ALA A 68 -14.37 -1.38 -1.01
CA ALA A 68 -14.68 -0.46 -2.12
C ALA A 68 -14.02 0.91 -1.93
N VAL A 69 -13.83 1.36 -0.68
CA VAL A 69 -13.12 2.62 -0.39
C VAL A 69 -11.68 2.55 -0.90
N GLY A 70 -11.05 1.38 -0.80
CA GLY A 70 -9.71 1.14 -1.33
C GLY A 70 -9.59 1.40 -2.84
N PHE A 71 -10.64 1.10 -3.63
CA PHE A 71 -10.64 1.33 -5.07
C PHE A 71 -10.62 2.82 -5.44
N VAL A 72 -11.16 3.69 -4.58
CA VAL A 72 -11.11 5.15 -4.77
C VAL A 72 -9.84 5.73 -4.15
N ALA A 73 -9.45 5.24 -2.97
CA ALA A 73 -8.25 5.69 -2.27
C ALA A 73 -6.97 5.42 -3.06
N ARG A 74 -6.90 4.31 -3.80
CA ARG A 74 -5.72 3.92 -4.59
C ARG A 74 -5.38 4.89 -5.72
N PRO A 75 -6.30 5.26 -6.63
CA PRO A 75 -6.06 6.31 -7.62
C PRO A 75 -5.60 7.63 -6.99
N ILE A 76 -6.26 8.06 -5.91
CA ILE A 76 -5.93 9.31 -5.22
C ILE A 76 -4.52 9.22 -4.63
N GLY A 77 -4.23 8.13 -3.91
CA GLY A 77 -2.92 7.85 -3.35
C GLY A 77 -1.84 7.79 -4.44
N GLY A 78 -2.12 7.16 -5.58
CA GLY A 78 -1.21 7.09 -6.73
C GLY A 78 -0.88 8.46 -7.31
N ILE A 79 -1.89 9.33 -7.46
CA ILE A 79 -1.71 10.71 -7.94
C ILE A 79 -0.85 11.49 -6.95
N VAL A 80 -1.22 11.48 -5.66
CA VAL A 80 -0.52 12.24 -4.62
C VAL A 80 0.92 11.71 -4.43
N MET A 81 1.07 10.42 -4.19
CA MET A 81 2.37 9.81 -3.92
C MET A 81 3.27 9.79 -5.16
N GLY A 82 2.69 9.72 -6.37
CA GLY A 82 3.43 9.88 -7.63
C GLY A 82 3.98 11.30 -7.78
N HIS A 83 3.14 12.31 -7.53
CA HIS A 83 3.54 13.72 -7.57
C HIS A 83 4.68 14.06 -6.60
N PHE A 84 4.59 13.58 -5.36
CA PHE A 84 5.69 13.72 -4.40
C PHE A 84 6.86 12.80 -4.72
N GLY A 85 6.62 11.64 -5.34
CA GLY A 85 7.67 10.70 -5.75
C GLY A 85 8.61 11.27 -6.80
N ASP A 86 8.09 12.10 -7.70
CA ASP A 86 8.89 12.78 -8.71
C ASP A 86 9.66 14.00 -8.15
N ARG A 87 9.22 14.58 -7.02
CA ARG A 87 9.92 15.72 -6.37
C ARG A 87 10.86 15.35 -5.24
N VAL A 88 10.41 14.49 -4.33
CA VAL A 88 11.12 14.10 -3.09
C VAL A 88 11.91 12.81 -3.28
N GLY A 89 11.52 12.00 -4.27
CA GLY A 89 12.23 10.78 -4.67
C GLY A 89 11.41 9.51 -4.43
N ARG A 90 11.38 8.66 -5.46
CA ARG A 90 10.57 7.42 -5.51
C ARG A 90 10.82 6.46 -4.36
N LYS A 91 12.08 6.32 -3.91
CA LYS A 91 12.43 5.44 -2.78
C LYS A 91 11.78 5.94 -1.49
N SER A 92 11.85 7.24 -1.21
CA SER A 92 11.28 7.81 0.02
C SER A 92 9.78 7.59 0.05
N MET A 93 9.10 7.87 -1.08
CA MET A 93 7.65 7.68 -1.16
C MET A 93 7.23 6.23 -1.01
N LEU A 94 7.98 5.28 -1.58
CA LEU A 94 7.72 3.85 -1.40
C LEU A 94 7.82 3.44 0.08
N VAL A 95 8.83 3.94 0.80
CA VAL A 95 8.97 3.64 2.24
C VAL A 95 7.82 4.27 3.03
N THR A 96 7.46 5.53 2.74
CA THR A 96 6.35 6.21 3.40
C THR A 96 5.03 5.49 3.18
N SER A 97 4.72 5.05 1.95
CA SER A 97 3.48 4.30 1.68
C SER A 97 3.44 2.97 2.41
N LEU A 98 4.57 2.26 2.47
CA LEU A 98 4.69 1.00 3.21
C LEU A 98 4.47 1.18 4.71
N LEU A 99 5.05 2.23 5.30
CA LEU A 99 4.86 2.54 6.71
C LEU A 99 3.42 2.95 7.02
N LEU A 100 2.80 3.77 6.15
CA LEU A 100 1.41 4.16 6.31
C LEU A 100 0.47 2.95 6.27
N MET A 101 0.67 2.04 5.32
CA MET A 101 -0.08 0.78 5.25
C MET A 101 0.10 -0.03 6.53
N GLY A 102 1.34 -0.37 6.89
CA GLY A 102 1.60 -1.20 8.07
C GLY A 102 1.04 -0.59 9.36
N PHE A 103 1.11 0.74 9.52
CA PHE A 103 0.52 1.43 10.66
C PHE A 103 -1.00 1.31 10.68
N ALA A 104 -1.67 1.48 9.54
CA ALA A 104 -3.11 1.29 9.43
C ALA A 104 -3.52 -0.16 9.76
N THR A 105 -2.78 -1.16 9.25
CA THR A 105 -3.02 -2.58 9.56
C THR A 105 -2.90 -2.86 11.05
N VAL A 106 -1.83 -2.34 11.69
CA VAL A 106 -1.63 -2.50 13.14
C VAL A 106 -2.74 -1.82 13.92
N ALA A 107 -3.16 -0.61 13.54
CA ALA A 107 -4.27 0.09 14.19
C ALA A 107 -5.58 -0.71 14.12
N ILE A 108 -5.86 -1.37 13.00
CA ILE A 108 -7.00 -2.29 12.86
C ILE A 108 -6.83 -3.50 13.78
N GLY A 109 -5.63 -4.09 13.86
CA GLY A 109 -5.36 -5.22 14.74
C GLY A 109 -5.42 -4.90 16.23
N LEU A 110 -5.31 -3.61 16.61
CA LEU A 110 -5.44 -3.13 17.99
C LEU A 110 -6.88 -2.75 18.36
N LEU A 111 -7.84 -2.93 17.46
CA LEU A 111 -9.25 -2.73 17.77
C LEU A 111 -9.70 -3.72 18.86
N PRO A 112 -10.56 -3.29 19.79
CA PRO A 112 -10.98 -4.08 20.94
C PRO A 112 -11.83 -5.29 20.55
#